data_AF-A0A968LFA6-F1
#
_entry.id   AF-A0A968LFA6-F1
#
_cell.length_a   1.000
_cell.length_b   1.000
_cell.length_c   1.000
_cell.angle_alpha   90.00
_cell.angle_beta   90.00
_cell.angle_gamma   90.00
#
_symmetry.space_group_name_H-M   'P 1'
#
loop_
_entity.id
_entity.type
_entity.pdbx_description
1 polymer ?
#
loop_
_entity_poly.entity_id
_entity_poly.type
_entity_poly.pdbx_seq_one_letter_code
_entity_poly.pdbx_strand_id
1 'polypeptide(L)' 'MECFCNPNIWPSPFAAKVLITVRDDRIRLTTEAELTRTIEDLNEFIETHG' A
#
# COMPACT_ATOMS: atom_id res chain seq x y z
N MET A 1 -9.08 -2.80 -3.03
CA MET A 1 -7.65 -2.92 -2.69
C MET A 1 -7.38 -4.39 -2.45
N GLU A 2 -6.49 -4.99 -3.23
CA GLU A 2 -6.14 -6.40 -3.09
C GLU A 2 -4.69 -6.47 -2.58
N CYS A 3 -4.49 -7.09 -1.42
CA CYS A 3 -3.18 -7.25 -0.80
C CYS A 3 -2.74 -8.70 -0.99
N PHE A 4 -1.60 -8.91 -1.67
CA PHE A 4 -1.05 -10.23 -1.92
C PHE A 4 0.28 -10.36 -1.16
N CYS A 5 0.33 -11.24 -0.18
CA CYS A 5 1.60 -11.64 0.46
C CYS A 5 1.97 -13.02 -0.07
N ASN A 6 3.05 -13.14 -0.86
CA ASN A 6 3.59 -14.44 -1.27
C ASN A 6 4.58 -14.92 -0.19
N PRO A 7 4.21 -15.91 0.65
CA PRO A 7 5.06 -16.37 1.74
C PRO A 7 6.35 -17.08 1.27
N ASN A 8 6.43 -17.48 -0.01
CA ASN A 8 7.67 -18.02 -0.58
C ASN A 8 8.70 -16.94 -0.93
N ILE A 9 8.29 -15.66 -1.01
CA ILE A 9 9.14 -14.52 -1.35
C ILE A 9 9.40 -13.66 -0.11
N TRP A 10 8.38 -13.48 0.73
CA TRP A 10 8.44 -12.64 1.93
C TRP A 10 8.28 -13.50 3.19
N PRO A 11 9.30 -13.60 4.05
CA PRO A 11 9.28 -14.48 5.23
C PRO A 11 8.36 -13.98 6.35
N SER A 12 7.80 -12.77 6.20
CA SER A 12 6.92 -12.12 7.17
C SER A 12 5.98 -11.14 6.45
N PRO A 13 4.72 -10.97 6.91
CA PRO A 13 3.81 -9.96 6.38
C PRO A 13 4.34 -8.54 6.55
N PHE A 14 5.26 -8.29 7.48
CA PHE A 14 5.93 -6.99 7.64
C PHE A 14 6.93 -6.67 6.51
N ALA A 15 7.34 -7.68 5.73
CA ALA A 15 8.15 -7.51 4.53
C ALA A 15 7.30 -7.56 3.25
N ALA A 16 5.97 -7.66 3.37
CA ALA A 16 5.08 -7.74 2.23
C ALA A 16 5.07 -6.42 1.45
N LYS A 17 5.00 -6.54 0.12
CA LYS A 17 4.78 -5.42 -0.78
C LYS A 17 3.34 -5.40 -1.28
N VAL A 18 2.80 -4.21 -1.43
CA VAL A 18 1.46 -3.96 -1.96
C VAL A 18 1.52 -3.12 -3.22
N LEU A 19 0.63 -3.41 -4.16
CA LEU A 19 0.42 -2.60 -5.35
C LEU A 19 -0.80 -1.71 -5.13
N ILE A 20 -0.59 -0.40 -5.05
CA ILE A 20 -1.63 0.59 -4.82
C ILE A 20 -1.98 1.22 -6.15
N THR A 21 -3.26 1.22 -6.51
CA THR A 21 -3.75 1.93 -7.71
C THR A 21 -4.76 2.99 -7.30
N VAL A 22 -4.46 4.24 -7.65
CA VAL A 22 -5.38 5.37 -7.52
C VAL A 22 -5.91 5.71 -8.90
N ARG A 23 -7.23 5.81 -9.02
CA ARG A 23 -7.91 6.08 -10.29
C ARG A 23 -8.88 7.25 -10.12
N ASP A 24 -8.75 8.19 -11.04
CA ASP A 24 -9.65 9.31 -11.28
C ASP A 24 -10.05 9.27 -12.78
N ASP A 25 -10.99 10.10 -13.20
CA ASP A 25 -11.47 10.20 -14.59
C ASP A 25 -10.36 10.54 -15.58
N ARG A 26 -9.30 11.22 -15.12
CA ARG A 26 -8.18 11.68 -15.96
C ARG A 26 -6.88 10.94 -15.71
N ILE A 27 -6.74 10.29 -14.56
CA ILE A 27 -5.45 9.81 -14.07
C ILE A 27 -5.60 8.41 -13.49
N ARG A 28 -4.68 7.53 -13.87
CA ARG A 28 -4.46 6.24 -13.21
C ARG A 28 -3.01 6.17 -12.77
N LEU A 29 -2.78 6.11 -11.47
CA LEU A 29 -1.46 5.94 -10.87
C LEU A 29 -1.40 4.57 -10.23
N THR A 30 -0.32 3.86 -10.47
CA THR A 30 -0.05 2.56 -9.83
C THR A 30 1.36 2.60 -9.26
N THR A 31 1.51 2.25 -7.98
CA THR A 31 2.79 2.23 -7.29
C THR A 31 2.92 0.98 -6.43
N GLU A 32 4.14 0.46 -6.31
CA GLU A 32 4.47 -0.62 -5.37
C GLU A 32 5.08 0.00 -4.12
N ALA A 33 4.62 -0.40 -2.94
CA ALA A 33 5.10 0.08 -1.65
C ALA A 33 5.13 -1.05 -0.61
N GLU A 34 5.91 -0.87 0.46
CA GLU A 34 5.89 -1.80 1.59
C GLU A 34 4.59 -1.64 2.40
N LEU A 35 4.00 -2.77 2.80
CA LEU A 35 2.70 -2.79 3.50
C LEU A 35 2.76 -1.98 4.80
N THR A 36 3.78 -2.22 5.63
CA THR A 36 3.94 -1.59 6.94
C THR A 36 4.05 -0.07 6.79
N ARG A 37 4.88 0.38 5.84
CA ARG A 37 5.06 1.80 5.53
C ARG A 37 3.77 2.44 5.00
N THR A 38 3.05 1.74 4.13
CA THR A 38 1.77 2.21 3.57
C THR A 38 0.73 2.46 4.67
N ILE A 39 0.67 1.58 5.68
CA ILE A 39 -0.26 1.73 6.81
C ILE A 39 0.10 2.97 7.64
N GLU A 40 1.38 3.17 7.95
CA GLU A 40 1.86 4.34 8.68
C GLU A 40 1.52 5.64 7.94
N ASP A 41 1.88 5.73 6.66
CA ASP A 41 1.66 6.94 5.84
C ASP A 41 0.15 7.25 5.68
N LEU A 42 -0.71 6.21 5.57
CA LEU A 42 -2.17 6.39 5.51
C LEU A 42 -2.75 6.92 6.82
N ASN A 43 -2.31 6.38 7.96
CA ASN A 43 -2.79 6.83 9.27
C ASN A 43 -2.39 8.29 9.51
N GLU A 44 -1.14 8.66 9.22
CA GLU A 44 -0.66 10.04 9.35
C GLU A 44 -1.44 11.00 8.42
N PHE A 45 -1.70 10.58 7.18
CA PHE A 45 -2.48 11.37 6.23
C PHE A 45 -3.91 11.63 6.75
N ILE A 46 -4.58 10.59 7.25
CA ILE A 46 -5.95 10.69 7.78
C ILE A 46 -5.97 11.56 9.04
N GLU A 47 -5.02 11.41 9.96
CA GLU A 47 -4.94 12.26 11.15
C GLU A 47 -4.71 13.74 10.81
N THR A 48 -3.96 14.02 9.75
CA THR A 48 -3.66 15.39 9.32
C THR A 48 -4.79 16.04 8.52
N HIS A 49 -5.64 15.25 7.83
CA HIS A 49 -6.68 15.75 6.90
C HIS A 49 -8.11 15.36 7.30
N GLY A 50 -8.30 14.71 8.45
CA GLY A 50 -9.57 14.22 8.99
C GLY A 50 -10.29 15.17 9.93
#